data_AF-A0A2E6RPX9-F1
#
_entry.id   AF-A0A2E6RPX9-F1
#
_cell.length_a   1.000
_cell.length_b   1.000
_cell.length_c   1.000
_cell.angle_alpha   90.00
_cell.angle_beta   90.00
_cell.angle_gamma   90.00
#
_symmetry.space_group_name_H-M   'P 1'
#
loop_
_entity.id
_entity.type
_entity.pdbx_description
1 polymer ?
#
loop_
_entity_poly.entity_id
_entity_poly.type
_entity_poly.pdbx_seq_one_letter_code
_entity_poly.pdbx_strand_id
1 'polypeptide(L)'
;MQEFKNKSILVTGGTGSFGKECVRNILKQNKANRVVVFSRDEQKQYEMSKQFPETKYPKIRYFLGDIRDYTRLELACSGIDIIIHAAAIKIVSSAEYNPTECILTNIIGAQNIIQASIKNNVKKVIALSTDKAANPINLYGATKLCSDKLFVAANNLSGKVKTKFSVVRYGNVVASRGSVIPYFKQLLLDGKKKLPLTNKEMTRFFITLEQGVKFVLNSVKNMSGGEIFVPKLYSIRILDLIEVMAGKGNFDIVGIRPGEKIHEVMIPREESLNCIDMKDHYIIQPMFSWWNTKQLKKNLKNKGKRITESFEYASNTNKKWFKEKEIIKLLKSI
;
A
#
# COMPACT_ATOMS: atom_id res chain seq x y z
N MET A 1 -12.98 -15.28 3.10
CA MET A 1 -13.28 -14.59 1.83
C MET A 1 -13.34 -15.62 0.71
N GLN A 2 -14.50 -15.78 0.04
CA GLN A 2 -14.69 -16.80 -1.00
C GLN A 2 -13.77 -16.62 -2.21
N GLU A 3 -13.35 -15.39 -2.50
CA GLU A 3 -12.50 -15.02 -3.65
C GLU A 3 -11.19 -15.79 -3.71
N PHE A 4 -10.60 -16.11 -2.55
CA PHE A 4 -9.31 -16.80 -2.46
C PHE A 4 -9.45 -18.33 -2.42
N LYS A 5 -10.67 -18.87 -2.45
CA LYS A 5 -10.90 -20.32 -2.39
C LYS A 5 -10.28 -21.00 -3.62
N ASN A 6 -9.43 -22.00 -3.37
CA ASN A 6 -8.73 -22.79 -4.38
C ASN A 6 -7.86 -21.94 -5.33
N LYS A 7 -7.39 -20.77 -4.87
CA LYS A 7 -6.52 -19.89 -5.65
C LYS A 7 -5.06 -20.03 -5.23
N SER A 8 -4.16 -19.91 -6.21
CA SER A 8 -2.74 -19.68 -5.99
C SER A 8 -2.47 -18.18 -5.90
N ILE A 9 -1.87 -17.73 -4.81
CA ILE A 9 -1.67 -16.30 -4.51
C ILE A 9 -0.19 -16.03 -4.37
N LEU A 10 0.33 -15.00 -5.03
CA LEU A 10 1.71 -14.55 -4.88
C LEU A 10 1.76 -13.17 -4.24
N VAL A 11 2.59 -13.01 -3.21
CA VAL A 11 2.81 -11.76 -2.50
C VAL A 11 4.27 -11.33 -2.70
N THR A 12 4.51 -10.33 -3.54
CA THR A 12 5.86 -9.75 -3.66
C THR A 12 6.14 -8.78 -2.52
N GLY A 13 7.39 -8.74 -2.06
CA GLY A 13 7.71 -8.04 -0.81
C GLY A 13 7.07 -8.73 0.40
N GLY A 14 6.79 -10.04 0.28
CA GLY A 14 6.03 -10.81 1.25
C GLY A 14 6.65 -10.88 2.65
N THR A 15 7.94 -10.59 2.78
CA THR A 15 8.67 -10.52 4.05
C THR A 15 8.62 -9.14 4.74
N GLY A 16 8.07 -8.12 4.09
CA GLY A 16 7.84 -6.81 4.71
C GLY A 16 6.70 -6.81 5.72
N SER A 17 6.52 -5.72 6.48
CA SER A 17 5.45 -5.60 7.49
C SER A 17 4.07 -5.90 6.90
N PHE A 18 3.74 -5.29 5.75
CA PHE A 18 2.50 -5.58 5.03
C PHE A 18 2.43 -7.02 4.54
N GLY A 19 3.50 -7.50 3.89
CA GLY A 19 3.54 -8.84 3.31
C GLY A 19 3.27 -9.94 4.35
N LYS A 20 3.93 -9.85 5.51
CA LYS A 20 3.77 -10.81 6.61
C LYS A 20 2.33 -10.84 7.14
N GLU A 21 1.73 -9.67 7.38
CA GLU A 21 0.35 -9.59 7.86
C GLU A 21 -0.65 -10.04 6.78
N CYS A 22 -0.40 -9.73 5.51
CA CYS A 22 -1.20 -10.19 4.39
C CYS A 22 -1.19 -11.72 4.28
N VAL A 23 0.01 -12.33 4.30
CA VAL A 23 0.17 -13.79 4.26
C VAL A 23 -0.50 -14.44 5.47
N ARG A 24 -0.33 -13.89 6.68
CA ARG A 24 -1.03 -14.34 7.88
C ARG A 24 -2.55 -14.37 7.70
N ASN A 25 -3.14 -13.29 7.17
CA ASN A 25 -4.58 -13.19 6.95
C ASN A 25 -5.10 -14.15 5.88
N ILE A 26 -4.30 -14.43 4.85
CA ILE A 26 -4.64 -15.41 3.81
C ILE A 26 -4.58 -16.83 4.39
N LEU A 27 -3.52 -17.18 5.12
CA LEU A 27 -3.32 -18.51 5.71
C LEU A 27 -4.35 -18.83 6.80
N LYS A 28 -4.68 -17.86 7.67
CA LYS A 28 -5.73 -18.01 8.71
C LYS A 28 -7.07 -18.46 8.13
N GLN A 29 -7.38 -18.09 6.89
CA GLN A 29 -8.63 -18.50 6.24
C GLN A 29 -8.59 -19.95 5.73
N ASN A 30 -7.39 -20.51 5.51
CA ASN A 30 -7.13 -21.85 5.00
C ASN A 30 -7.93 -22.23 3.72
N LYS A 31 -8.24 -21.24 2.87
CA LYS A 31 -9.01 -21.45 1.64
C LYS A 31 -8.17 -21.41 0.36
N ALA A 32 -7.00 -20.76 0.40
CA ALA A 32 -6.07 -20.74 -0.72
C ALA A 32 -5.59 -22.16 -1.04
N ASN A 33 -5.24 -22.41 -2.31
CA ASN A 33 -4.57 -23.63 -2.73
C ASN A 33 -3.05 -23.53 -2.50
N ARG A 34 -2.48 -22.34 -2.74
CA ARG A 34 -1.06 -22.05 -2.63
C ARG A 34 -0.85 -20.58 -2.26
N VAL A 35 0.11 -20.28 -1.39
CA VAL A 35 0.51 -18.92 -1.02
C VAL A 35 2.02 -18.78 -1.18
N VAL A 36 2.45 -17.98 -2.16
CA VAL A 36 3.85 -17.78 -2.49
C VAL A 36 4.34 -16.45 -1.89
N VAL A 37 5.38 -16.53 -1.08
CA VAL A 37 6.12 -15.38 -0.55
C VAL A 37 7.30 -15.13 -1.49
N PHE A 38 7.30 -13.99 -2.19
CA PHE A 38 8.38 -13.63 -3.11
C PHE A 38 9.16 -12.42 -2.58
N SER A 39 10.44 -12.61 -2.27
CA SER A 39 11.33 -11.54 -1.78
C SER A 39 12.82 -11.92 -1.89
N ARG A 40 13.72 -10.96 -1.67
CA ARG A 40 15.17 -11.14 -1.90
C ARG A 40 15.96 -11.59 -0.67
N ASP A 41 15.48 -11.23 0.51
CA ASP A 41 16.24 -11.35 1.76
C ASP A 41 16.00 -12.73 2.38
N GLU A 42 16.98 -13.62 2.26
CA GLU A 42 16.91 -15.00 2.75
C GLU A 42 16.71 -15.06 4.26
N GLN A 43 17.38 -14.21 5.04
CA GLN A 43 17.25 -14.19 6.49
C GLN A 43 15.81 -13.84 6.88
N LYS A 44 15.20 -12.86 6.21
CA LYS A 44 13.79 -12.54 6.46
C LYS A 44 12.83 -13.66 6.04
N GLN A 45 13.15 -14.41 4.99
CA GLN A 45 12.34 -15.58 4.61
C GLN A 45 12.49 -16.71 5.64
N TYR A 46 13.70 -16.98 6.10
CA TYR A 46 14.00 -17.94 7.15
C TYR A 46 13.30 -17.59 8.47
N GLU A 47 13.38 -16.33 8.92
CA GLU A 47 12.65 -15.89 10.11
C GLU A 47 11.12 -15.94 9.93
N MET A 48 10.63 -15.77 8.70
CA MET A 48 9.21 -15.91 8.40
C MET A 48 8.79 -17.39 8.36
N SER A 49 9.63 -18.30 7.89
CA SER A 49 9.34 -19.74 7.85
C SER A 49 9.28 -20.37 9.23
N LYS A 50 10.01 -19.84 10.22
CA LYS A 50 9.80 -20.21 11.63
C LYS A 50 8.40 -19.85 12.14
N GLN A 51 7.84 -18.72 11.70
CA GLN A 51 6.50 -18.27 12.10
C GLN A 51 5.39 -18.99 11.32
N PHE A 52 5.64 -19.30 10.05
CA PHE A 52 4.75 -20.02 9.16
C PHE A 52 5.46 -21.24 8.55
N PRO A 53 5.72 -22.28 9.36
CA PRO A 53 6.44 -23.46 8.90
C PRO A 53 5.57 -24.28 7.96
N GLU A 54 6.18 -24.88 6.94
CA GLU A 54 5.46 -25.69 5.94
C GLU A 54 4.75 -26.89 6.57
N THR A 55 5.28 -27.45 7.66
CA THR A 55 4.63 -28.52 8.43
C THR A 55 3.25 -28.13 8.96
N LYS A 56 3.05 -26.85 9.34
CA LYS A 56 1.77 -26.31 9.81
C LYS A 56 0.96 -25.66 8.69
N TYR A 57 1.65 -25.13 7.68
CA TYR A 57 1.06 -24.41 6.55
C TYR A 57 1.54 -25.01 5.22
N PRO A 58 1.13 -26.24 4.85
CA PRO A 58 1.70 -27.00 3.72
C PRO A 58 1.49 -26.36 2.35
N LYS A 59 0.69 -25.30 2.28
CA LYS A 59 0.37 -24.53 1.07
C LYS A 59 1.25 -23.30 0.88
N ILE A 60 2.09 -22.95 1.86
CA ILE A 60 3.02 -21.83 1.73
C ILE A 60 4.24 -22.25 0.91
N ARG A 61 4.77 -21.33 0.10
CA ARG A 61 6.05 -21.51 -0.61
C ARG A 61 6.87 -20.24 -0.47
N TYR A 62 8.17 -20.38 -0.32
CA TYR A 62 9.13 -19.29 -0.18
C TYR A 62 10.02 -19.23 -1.42
N PHE A 63 9.86 -18.18 -2.22
CA PHE A 63 10.65 -17.97 -3.43
C PHE A 63 11.60 -16.80 -3.23
N LEU A 64 12.90 -17.07 -3.30
CA LEU A 64 13.92 -16.04 -3.44
C LEU A 64 13.87 -15.45 -4.84
N GLY A 65 13.87 -14.12 -4.95
CA GLY A 65 13.91 -13.43 -6.23
C GLY A 65 13.72 -11.92 -6.11
N ASP A 66 14.13 -11.21 -7.16
CA ASP A 66 13.95 -9.76 -7.32
C ASP A 66 12.88 -9.48 -8.38
N ILE A 67 12.04 -8.48 -8.14
CA ILE A 67 11.06 -8.02 -9.15
C ILE A 67 11.73 -7.33 -10.34
N ARG A 68 13.01 -6.94 -10.20
CA ARG A 68 13.83 -6.42 -11.29
C ARG A 68 14.26 -7.50 -12.29
N ASP A 69 14.29 -8.76 -11.86
CA ASP A 69 14.57 -9.92 -12.71
C ASP A 69 13.27 -10.46 -13.30
N TYR A 70 13.01 -10.13 -14.57
CA TYR A 70 11.81 -10.57 -15.28
C TYR A 70 11.73 -12.10 -15.37
N THR A 71 12.80 -12.78 -15.74
CA THR A 71 12.83 -14.24 -15.94
C THR A 71 12.49 -14.96 -14.64
N ARG A 72 13.09 -14.52 -13.52
CA ARG A 72 12.78 -15.09 -12.21
C ARG A 72 11.33 -14.84 -11.80
N LEU A 73 10.81 -13.66 -12.09
CA LEU A 73 9.44 -13.29 -11.77
C LEU A 73 8.41 -14.04 -12.63
N GLU A 74 8.70 -14.23 -13.92
CA GLU A 74 7.87 -15.02 -14.85
C GLU A 74 7.71 -16.45 -14.34
N LEU A 75 8.81 -17.11 -13.93
CA LEU A 75 8.78 -18.43 -13.32
C LEU A 75 7.94 -18.44 -12.03
N ALA A 76 8.10 -17.43 -11.17
CA ALA A 76 7.34 -17.32 -9.93
C ALA A 76 5.83 -17.12 -10.17
N CYS A 77 5.43 -16.53 -11.30
CA CYS A 77 4.03 -16.32 -11.68
C CYS A 77 3.36 -17.57 -12.27
N SER A 78 4.11 -18.64 -12.56
CA SER A 78 3.55 -19.86 -13.14
C SER A 78 2.47 -20.48 -12.23
N GLY A 79 1.26 -20.59 -12.78
CA GLY A 79 0.08 -21.11 -12.08
C GLY A 79 -0.41 -20.23 -10.92
N ILE A 80 -0.11 -18.92 -10.92
CA ILE A 80 -0.64 -17.95 -9.97
C ILE A 80 -1.97 -17.37 -10.48
N ASP A 81 -2.99 -17.32 -9.63
CA ASP A 81 -4.27 -16.69 -9.95
C ASP A 81 -4.30 -15.20 -9.56
N ILE A 82 -3.69 -14.86 -8.42
CA ILE A 82 -3.79 -13.54 -7.80
C ILE A 82 -2.41 -13.06 -7.36
N ILE A 83 -2.04 -11.83 -7.72
CA ILE A 83 -0.83 -11.17 -7.23
C ILE A 83 -1.21 -9.99 -6.33
N ILE A 84 -0.57 -9.93 -5.16
CA ILE A 84 -0.56 -8.76 -4.29
C ILE A 84 0.86 -8.20 -4.33
N HIS A 85 1.05 -7.07 -5.00
CA HIS A 85 2.35 -6.46 -5.23
C HIS A 85 2.66 -5.40 -4.17
N ALA A 86 3.54 -5.76 -3.22
CA ALA A 86 3.95 -4.91 -2.09
C ALA A 86 5.47 -4.63 -2.06
N ALA A 87 6.25 -5.16 -3.00
CA ALA A 87 7.68 -4.89 -3.11
C ALA A 87 7.92 -3.46 -3.62
N ALA A 88 8.69 -2.67 -2.86
CA ALA A 88 9.08 -1.31 -3.23
C ALA A 88 10.28 -0.83 -2.40
N ILE A 89 10.99 0.17 -2.91
CA ILE A 89 11.81 1.08 -2.08
C ILE A 89 10.88 2.22 -1.64
N LYS A 90 10.68 2.37 -0.32
CA LYS A 90 9.66 3.27 0.25
C LYS A 90 10.16 4.37 1.19
N ILE A 91 11.45 4.37 1.54
CA ILE A 91 12.01 5.39 2.42
C ILE A 91 12.39 6.58 1.54
N VAL A 92 11.76 7.73 1.78
CA VAL A 92 11.91 8.94 0.95
C VAL A 92 13.38 9.35 0.84
N SER A 93 14.09 9.49 1.95
CA SER A 93 15.52 9.83 1.93
C SER A 93 16.34 8.83 1.13
N SER A 94 16.13 7.52 1.32
CA SER A 94 16.83 6.50 0.54
C SER A 94 16.57 6.62 -0.96
N ALA A 95 15.35 7.00 -1.37
CA ALA A 95 15.01 7.23 -2.77
C ALA A 95 15.69 8.48 -3.34
N GLU A 96 15.75 9.58 -2.58
CA GLU A 96 16.47 10.80 -2.99
C GLU A 96 17.97 10.54 -3.15
N TYR A 97 18.59 9.78 -2.25
CA TYR A 97 20.01 9.44 -2.34
C TYR A 97 20.32 8.34 -3.38
N ASN A 98 19.37 7.46 -3.69
CA ASN A 98 19.57 6.32 -4.59
C ASN A 98 18.48 6.29 -5.67
N PRO A 99 18.47 7.30 -6.57
CA PRO A 99 17.36 7.52 -7.47
C PRO A 99 17.16 6.36 -8.46
N THR A 100 18.24 5.90 -9.08
CA THR A 100 18.23 4.78 -10.03
C THR A 100 17.69 3.51 -9.38
N GLU A 101 18.07 3.22 -8.14
CA GLU A 101 17.59 2.04 -7.40
C GLU A 101 16.08 2.11 -7.14
N CYS A 102 15.56 3.30 -6.83
CA CYS A 102 14.13 3.53 -6.64
C CYS A 102 13.36 3.33 -7.95
N ILE A 103 13.88 3.85 -9.07
CA ILE A 103 13.30 3.69 -10.41
C ILE A 103 13.27 2.22 -10.82
N LEU A 104 14.39 1.51 -10.71
CA LEU A 104 14.48 0.08 -11.07
C LEU A 104 13.50 -0.77 -10.27
N THR A 105 13.40 -0.54 -8.96
CA THR A 105 12.46 -1.31 -8.13
C THR A 105 11.00 -0.94 -8.40
N ASN A 106 10.67 0.35 -8.36
CA ASN A 106 9.28 0.79 -8.29
C ASN A 106 8.63 0.94 -9.67
N ILE A 107 9.39 1.28 -10.71
CA ILE A 107 8.90 1.44 -12.09
C ILE A 107 9.17 0.18 -12.90
N ILE A 108 10.44 -0.21 -13.07
CA ILE A 108 10.79 -1.38 -13.88
C ILE A 108 10.26 -2.66 -13.23
N GLY A 109 10.36 -2.79 -11.91
CA GLY A 109 9.74 -3.90 -11.19
C GLY A 109 8.22 -3.96 -11.35
N ALA A 110 7.52 -2.82 -11.40
CA ALA A 110 6.08 -2.80 -11.68
C ALA A 110 5.77 -3.25 -13.13
N GLN A 111 6.57 -2.81 -14.10
CA GLN A 111 6.46 -3.26 -15.50
C GLN A 111 6.67 -4.77 -15.62
N ASN A 112 7.68 -5.32 -14.94
CA ASN A 112 7.94 -6.76 -14.94
C ASN A 112 6.76 -7.54 -14.34
N ILE A 113 6.16 -7.05 -13.25
CA ILE A 113 4.95 -7.65 -12.67
C ILE A 113 3.82 -7.68 -13.70
N ILE A 114 3.58 -6.58 -14.40
CA ILE A 114 2.53 -6.48 -15.43
C ILE A 114 2.79 -7.51 -16.54
N GLN A 115 3.98 -7.53 -17.11
CA GLN A 115 4.34 -8.41 -18.22
C GLN A 115 4.25 -9.89 -17.81
N ALA A 116 4.85 -10.27 -16.68
CA ALA A 116 4.80 -11.63 -16.16
C ALA A 116 3.36 -12.08 -15.84
N SER A 117 2.52 -11.16 -15.35
CA SER A 117 1.10 -11.43 -15.06
C SER A 117 0.30 -11.77 -16.31
N ILE A 118 0.46 -10.96 -17.37
CA ILE A 118 -0.23 -11.18 -18.66
C ILE A 118 0.26 -12.49 -19.27
N LYS A 119 1.57 -12.70 -19.31
CA LYS A 119 2.20 -13.90 -19.88
C LYS A 119 1.75 -15.20 -19.20
N ASN A 120 1.54 -15.17 -17.88
CA ASN A 120 1.11 -16.32 -17.09
C ASN A 120 -0.42 -16.39 -16.87
N ASN A 121 -1.22 -15.58 -17.57
CA ASN A 121 -2.68 -15.54 -17.43
C ASN A 121 -3.17 -15.34 -15.97
N VAL A 122 -2.44 -14.53 -15.19
CA VAL A 122 -2.87 -14.13 -13.84
C VAL A 122 -4.20 -13.41 -13.95
N LYS A 123 -5.14 -13.69 -13.04
CA LYS A 123 -6.51 -13.15 -13.15
C LYS A 123 -6.62 -11.76 -12.55
N LYS A 124 -5.97 -11.54 -11.40
CA LYS A 124 -6.08 -10.29 -10.63
C LYS A 124 -4.75 -9.87 -10.05
N VAL A 125 -4.44 -8.59 -10.17
CA VAL A 125 -3.24 -7.98 -9.60
C VAL A 125 -3.66 -6.72 -8.85
N ILE A 126 -3.31 -6.67 -7.55
CA ILE A 126 -3.41 -5.45 -6.75
C ILE A 126 -2.01 -4.94 -6.48
N ALA A 127 -1.73 -3.72 -6.92
CA ALA A 127 -0.51 -3.00 -6.57
C ALA A 127 -0.75 -2.05 -5.39
N LEU A 128 0.19 -2.01 -4.46
CA LEU A 128 0.15 -1.03 -3.37
C LEU A 128 0.80 0.28 -3.80
N SER A 129 0.10 1.37 -3.48
CA SER A 129 0.52 2.75 -3.66
C SER A 129 0.54 3.48 -2.32
N THR A 130 0.78 4.78 -2.36
CA THR A 130 0.97 5.66 -1.21
C THR A 130 0.34 7.02 -1.50
N ASP A 131 -0.10 7.72 -0.46
CA ASP A 131 -0.45 9.15 -0.53
C ASP A 131 0.61 10.01 -1.25
N LYS A 132 1.90 9.69 -1.10
CA LYS A 132 3.01 10.41 -1.76
C LYS A 132 2.95 10.37 -3.29
N ALA A 133 2.19 9.45 -3.88
CA ALA A 133 1.99 9.38 -5.33
C ALA A 133 1.00 10.44 -5.85
N ALA A 134 0.20 11.07 -4.98
CA ALA A 134 -0.68 12.17 -5.35
C ALA A 134 0.07 13.50 -5.23
N ASN A 135 0.16 14.26 -6.33
CA ASN A 135 0.93 15.51 -6.43
C ASN A 135 2.36 15.38 -5.87
N PRO A 136 3.16 14.39 -6.31
CA PRO A 136 4.43 14.05 -5.68
C PRO A 136 5.44 15.20 -5.75
N ILE A 137 6.26 15.36 -4.71
CA ILE A 137 7.43 16.27 -4.70
C ILE A 137 8.76 15.54 -4.51
N ASN A 138 8.72 14.24 -4.21
CA ASN A 138 9.89 13.39 -4.01
C ASN A 138 9.88 12.24 -5.01
N LEU A 139 11.06 11.68 -5.26
CA LEU A 139 11.24 10.63 -6.25
C LEU A 139 10.50 9.34 -5.89
N TYR A 140 10.42 8.99 -4.60
CA TYR A 140 9.60 7.85 -4.18
C TYR A 140 8.13 8.02 -4.61
N GLY A 141 7.55 9.19 -4.35
CA GLY A 141 6.20 9.54 -4.79
C GLY A 141 6.06 9.52 -6.30
N ALA A 142 7.01 10.10 -7.03
CA ALA A 142 7.01 10.12 -8.50
C ALA A 142 7.07 8.71 -9.10
N THR A 143 7.93 7.83 -8.57
CA THR A 143 8.02 6.43 -9.03
C THR A 143 6.75 5.65 -8.71
N LYS A 144 6.09 5.93 -7.58
CA LYS A 144 4.78 5.33 -7.26
C LYS A 144 3.64 5.88 -8.12
N LEU A 145 3.66 7.15 -8.50
CA LEU A 145 2.74 7.68 -9.50
C LEU A 145 2.93 6.97 -10.86
N CYS A 146 4.17 6.79 -11.30
CA CYS A 146 4.47 6.02 -12.51
C CYS A 146 3.97 4.58 -12.40
N SER A 147 4.23 3.91 -11.27
CA SER A 147 3.71 2.58 -10.95
C SER A 147 2.18 2.52 -11.06
N ASP A 148 1.48 3.47 -10.45
CA ASP A 148 0.01 3.55 -10.51
C ASP A 148 -0.48 3.67 -11.95
N LYS A 149 0.11 4.58 -12.74
CA LYS A 149 -0.24 4.78 -14.15
C LYS A 149 0.02 3.52 -14.98
N LEU A 150 1.14 2.83 -14.77
CA LEU A 150 1.46 1.57 -15.44
C LEU A 150 0.41 0.49 -15.15
N PHE A 151 0.06 0.28 -13.87
CA PHE A 151 -0.96 -0.72 -13.50
C PHE A 151 -2.35 -0.37 -14.05
N VAL A 152 -2.75 0.90 -14.02
CA VAL A 152 -4.03 1.31 -14.61
C VAL A 152 -4.03 1.09 -16.13
N ALA A 153 -2.99 1.53 -16.84
CA ALA A 153 -2.86 1.40 -18.29
C ALA A 153 -2.74 -0.06 -18.75
N ALA A 154 -2.18 -0.95 -17.92
CA ALA A 154 -2.03 -2.38 -18.21
C ALA A 154 -3.37 -3.09 -18.50
N ASN A 155 -4.50 -2.56 -18.02
CA ASN A 155 -5.82 -3.10 -18.36
C ASN A 155 -6.14 -2.96 -19.86
N ASN A 156 -5.60 -1.94 -20.54
CA ASN A 156 -5.68 -1.81 -22.00
C ASN A 156 -4.77 -2.83 -22.72
N LEU A 157 -3.59 -3.11 -22.14
CA LEU A 157 -2.61 -4.04 -22.71
C LEU A 157 -3.00 -5.52 -22.53
N SER A 158 -3.86 -5.84 -21.56
CA SER A 158 -4.21 -7.22 -21.24
C SER A 158 -4.99 -7.95 -22.35
N GLY A 159 -5.62 -7.21 -23.27
CA GLY A 159 -6.27 -7.77 -24.46
C GLY A 159 -7.18 -8.96 -24.15
N LYS A 160 -6.93 -10.11 -24.81
CA LYS A 160 -7.72 -11.34 -24.65
C LYS A 160 -7.52 -12.05 -23.31
N VAL A 161 -6.38 -11.86 -22.64
CA VAL A 161 -6.02 -12.53 -21.38
C VAL A 161 -6.90 -12.04 -20.22
N LYS A 162 -7.37 -10.79 -20.29
CA LYS A 162 -8.28 -10.17 -19.31
C LYS A 162 -7.76 -10.20 -17.86
N THR A 163 -6.44 -10.18 -17.67
CA THR A 163 -5.81 -9.86 -16.38
C THR A 163 -6.29 -8.48 -15.94
N LYS A 164 -6.78 -8.41 -14.70
CA LYS A 164 -7.26 -7.17 -14.11
C LYS A 164 -6.20 -6.59 -13.20
N PHE A 165 -5.90 -5.31 -13.38
CA PHE A 165 -4.92 -4.58 -12.58
C PHE A 165 -5.61 -3.42 -11.85
N SER A 166 -5.53 -3.37 -10.53
CA SER A 166 -6.02 -2.23 -9.77
C SER A 166 -5.00 -1.83 -8.71
N VAL A 167 -5.14 -0.63 -8.19
CA VAL A 167 -4.22 -0.03 -7.23
C VAL A 167 -4.94 0.21 -5.92
N VAL A 168 -4.24 0.04 -4.81
CA VAL A 168 -4.71 0.46 -3.49
C VAL A 168 -3.76 1.52 -2.96
N ARG A 169 -4.26 2.73 -2.74
CA ARG A 169 -3.50 3.87 -2.22
C ARG A 169 -3.95 4.18 -0.80
N TYR A 170 -3.01 4.27 0.13
CA TYR A 170 -3.28 4.72 1.51
C TYR A 170 -2.08 5.48 2.09
N GLY A 171 -2.30 6.11 3.25
CA GLY A 171 -1.28 6.89 3.95
C GLY A 171 -0.36 6.06 4.84
N ASN A 172 0.12 6.66 5.93
CA ASN A 172 1.09 6.04 6.81
C ASN A 172 0.52 4.81 7.53
N VAL A 173 1.19 3.67 7.37
CA VAL A 173 0.87 2.46 8.13
C VAL A 173 1.53 2.55 9.50
N VAL A 174 0.68 2.53 10.51
CA VAL A 174 1.04 2.49 11.93
C VAL A 174 1.95 1.30 12.19
N ALA A 175 3.03 1.52 12.95
CA ALA A 175 4.02 0.50 13.31
C ALA A 175 4.77 -0.16 12.14
N SER A 176 4.70 0.38 10.92
CA SER A 176 5.47 -0.20 9.81
C SER A 176 6.96 0.02 10.01
N ARG A 177 7.80 -0.92 9.58
CA ARG A 177 9.26 -0.81 9.67
C ARG A 177 9.75 0.50 9.02
N GLY A 178 10.63 1.23 9.73
CA GLY A 178 11.19 2.50 9.30
C GLY A 178 10.20 3.68 9.30
N SER A 179 9.08 3.57 10.03
CA SER A 179 8.13 4.69 10.20
C SER A 179 8.40 5.47 11.49
N VAL A 180 7.73 6.63 11.62
CA VAL A 180 7.98 7.60 12.69
C VAL A 180 7.64 7.07 14.09
N ILE A 181 6.57 6.29 14.26
CA ILE A 181 6.16 5.79 15.59
C ILE A 181 7.21 4.82 16.17
N PRO A 182 7.66 3.77 15.45
CA PRO A 182 8.75 2.93 15.93
C PRO A 182 10.04 3.70 16.21
N TYR A 183 10.36 4.71 15.38
CA TYR A 183 11.54 5.54 15.58
C TYR A 183 11.45 6.35 16.88
N PHE A 184 10.33 7.02 17.13
CA PHE A 184 10.09 7.74 18.38
C PHE A 184 10.09 6.81 19.59
N LYS A 185 9.45 5.63 19.50
CA LYS A 185 9.51 4.61 20.57
C LYS A 185 10.95 4.23 20.88
N GLN A 186 11.78 3.98 19.86
CA GLN A 186 13.19 3.64 20.08
C GLN A 186 13.95 4.78 20.75
N LEU A 187 13.79 6.03 20.30
CA LEU A 187 14.45 7.18 20.94
C LEU A 187 14.09 7.31 22.43
N LEU A 188 12.82 7.11 22.78
CA LEU A 188 12.38 7.14 24.18
C LEU A 188 12.99 5.99 24.99
N LEU A 189 13.07 4.78 24.42
CA LEU A 189 13.75 3.64 25.04
C LEU A 189 15.25 3.89 25.24
N ASP A 190 15.88 4.62 24.31
CA ASP A 190 17.28 5.05 24.39
C ASP A 190 17.48 6.23 25.37
N GLY A 191 16.45 6.61 26.14
CA GLY A 191 16.51 7.66 27.16
C GLY A 191 16.38 9.08 26.65
N LYS A 192 16.04 9.31 25.37
CA LYS A 192 15.76 10.66 24.86
C LYS A 192 14.48 11.20 25.50
N LYS A 193 14.56 12.40 26.07
CA LYS A 193 13.40 13.09 26.65
C LYS A 193 12.62 13.92 25.64
N LYS A 194 13.28 14.35 24.56
CA LYS A 194 12.68 15.14 23.48
C LYS A 194 12.73 14.39 22.16
N LEU A 195 11.65 14.49 21.39
CA LEU A 195 11.53 13.86 20.07
C LEU A 195 11.77 14.88 18.94
N PRO A 196 12.40 14.48 17.82
CA PRO A 196 12.61 15.39 16.70
C PRO A 196 11.28 15.69 15.99
N LEU A 197 10.95 16.97 15.87
CA LEU A 197 9.79 17.47 15.13
C LEU A 197 10.27 18.22 13.88
N THR A 198 9.81 17.82 12.71
CA THR A 198 10.21 18.45 11.45
C THR A 198 9.51 19.80 11.24
N ASN A 199 8.19 19.84 11.39
CA ASN A 199 7.37 21.05 11.27
C ASN A 199 6.11 20.93 12.15
N LYS A 200 5.72 22.02 12.82
CA LYS A 200 4.57 22.06 13.74
C LYS A 200 3.23 21.79 13.07
N GLU A 201 3.08 22.21 11.82
CA GLU A 201 1.86 22.05 11.04
C GLU A 201 1.78 20.67 10.34
N MET A 202 2.79 19.82 10.48
CA MET A 202 2.86 18.57 9.71
C MET A 202 1.71 17.61 10.05
N THR A 203 1.00 17.14 9.03
CA THR A 203 -0.14 16.21 9.18
C THR A 203 -0.02 14.99 8.29
N ARG A 204 -0.45 13.84 8.81
CA ARG A 204 -0.42 12.56 8.07
C ARG A 204 -1.73 11.81 8.25
N PHE A 205 -2.15 11.10 7.21
CA PHE A 205 -3.18 10.06 7.35
C PHE A 205 -2.57 8.82 7.99
N PHE A 206 -3.30 8.17 8.90
CA PHE A 206 -2.87 6.93 9.53
C PHE A 206 -3.88 5.80 9.32
N ILE A 207 -3.34 4.61 9.12
CA ILE A 207 -4.08 3.34 9.02
C ILE A 207 -3.35 2.27 9.81
N THR A 208 -4.07 1.39 10.51
CA THR A 208 -3.41 0.23 11.14
C THR A 208 -2.99 -0.77 10.07
N LEU A 209 -1.99 -1.59 10.39
CA LEU A 209 -1.54 -2.62 9.47
C LEU A 209 -2.66 -3.62 9.11
N GLU A 210 -3.46 -4.02 10.10
CA GLU A 210 -4.63 -4.88 9.90
C GLU A 210 -5.68 -4.23 8.99
N GLN A 211 -6.00 -2.95 9.21
CA GLN A 211 -6.93 -2.20 8.36
C GLN A 211 -6.43 -2.13 6.92
N GLY A 212 -5.14 -1.88 6.71
CA GLY A 212 -4.52 -1.84 5.37
C GLY A 212 -4.62 -3.19 4.66
N VAL A 213 -4.27 -4.29 5.34
CA VAL A 213 -4.40 -5.64 4.77
C VAL A 213 -5.85 -5.98 4.45
N LYS A 214 -6.78 -5.72 5.38
CA LYS A 214 -8.22 -5.97 5.17
C LYS A 214 -8.75 -5.18 3.98
N PHE A 215 -8.34 -3.91 3.83
CA PHE A 215 -8.74 -3.07 2.72
C PHE A 215 -8.22 -3.60 1.37
N VAL A 216 -6.97 -4.06 1.32
CA VAL A 216 -6.37 -4.68 0.12
C VAL A 216 -7.10 -5.97 -0.25
N LEU A 217 -7.32 -6.87 0.70
CA LEU A 217 -8.03 -8.13 0.44
C LEU A 217 -9.48 -7.89 0.00
N ASN A 218 -10.15 -6.87 0.54
CA ASN A 218 -11.48 -6.46 0.08
C ASN A 218 -11.44 -5.88 -1.34
N SER A 219 -10.39 -5.13 -1.68
CA SER A 219 -10.20 -4.57 -3.02
C SER A 219 -10.03 -5.68 -4.07
N VAL A 220 -9.29 -6.76 -3.77
CA VAL A 220 -9.18 -7.96 -4.64
C VAL A 220 -10.57 -8.54 -4.98
N LYS A 221 -11.49 -8.53 -4.02
CA LYS A 221 -12.86 -9.03 -4.23
C LYS A 221 -13.69 -8.10 -5.14
N ASN A 222 -13.55 -6.79 -4.95
CA ASN A 222 -14.45 -5.80 -5.57
C ASN A 222 -13.90 -5.20 -6.88
N MET A 223 -12.64 -5.46 -7.21
CA MET A 223 -12.00 -4.90 -8.41
C MET A 223 -12.60 -5.39 -9.74
N SER A 224 -12.61 -4.49 -10.71
CA SER A 224 -12.97 -4.72 -12.10
C SER A 224 -11.76 -4.59 -13.04
N GLY A 225 -10.69 -3.94 -12.58
CA GLY A 225 -9.44 -3.71 -13.31
C GLY A 225 -9.37 -2.28 -13.84
N GLY A 226 -8.58 -1.43 -13.19
CA GLY A 226 -8.34 -0.01 -13.53
C GLY A 226 -8.50 0.94 -12.34
N GLU A 227 -9.20 0.52 -11.29
CA GLU A 227 -9.49 1.36 -10.13
C GLU A 227 -8.24 1.73 -9.32
N ILE A 228 -8.27 2.91 -8.69
CA ILE A 228 -7.45 3.22 -7.51
C ILE A 228 -8.37 3.30 -6.29
N PHE A 229 -8.25 2.34 -5.37
CA PHE A 229 -9.00 2.28 -4.12
C PHE A 229 -8.30 3.11 -3.03
N VAL A 230 -9.05 4.02 -2.39
CA VAL A 230 -8.53 4.99 -1.41
C VAL A 230 -9.40 4.94 -0.13
N PRO A 231 -8.93 4.37 1.00
CA PRO A 231 -9.74 4.31 2.21
C PRO A 231 -9.94 5.70 2.83
N LYS A 232 -11.07 5.94 3.51
CA LYS A 232 -11.26 7.15 4.30
C LYS A 232 -10.60 6.99 5.67
N LEU A 233 -9.48 7.67 5.85
CA LEU A 233 -8.64 7.59 7.04
C LEU A 233 -8.80 8.80 7.95
N TYR A 234 -8.26 8.65 9.15
CA TYR A 234 -8.12 9.73 10.12
C TYR A 234 -6.74 10.38 9.97
N SER A 235 -6.68 11.68 10.22
CA SER A 235 -5.46 12.46 10.25
C SER A 235 -4.91 12.60 11.67
N ILE A 236 -3.58 12.75 11.78
CA ILE A 236 -2.88 13.11 13.01
C ILE A 236 -1.91 14.25 12.70
N ARG A 237 -1.86 15.28 13.55
CA ARG A 237 -0.74 16.24 13.53
C ARG A 237 0.45 15.60 14.23
N ILE A 238 1.63 15.67 13.61
CA ILE A 238 2.84 15.04 14.18
C ILE A 238 3.18 15.64 15.55
N LEU A 239 2.86 16.92 15.77
CA LEU A 239 2.96 17.54 17.08
C LEU A 239 2.10 16.82 18.14
N ASP A 240 0.80 16.62 17.88
CA ASP A 240 -0.10 15.91 18.81
C ASP A 240 0.40 14.49 19.13
N LEU A 241 0.96 13.80 18.12
CA LEU A 241 1.57 12.48 18.31
C LEU A 241 2.76 12.53 19.26
N ILE A 242 3.66 13.51 19.09
CA ILE A 242 4.81 13.69 19.97
C ILE A 242 4.36 14.06 21.38
N GLU A 243 3.40 14.98 21.53
CA GLU A 243 2.92 15.39 22.85
C GLU A 243 2.29 14.23 23.63
N VAL A 244 1.59 13.32 22.94
CA VAL A 244 1.07 12.08 23.55
C VAL A 244 2.19 11.10 23.93
N MET A 245 3.27 11.02 23.13
CA MET A 245 4.35 10.06 23.35
C MET A 245 5.40 10.53 24.38
N ALA A 246 5.75 11.81 24.37
CA ALA A 246 6.85 12.37 25.15
C ALA A 246 6.41 13.46 26.14
N GLY A 247 5.17 13.96 26.05
CA GLY A 247 4.68 15.10 26.84
C GLY A 247 4.74 16.43 26.10
N LYS A 248 3.95 17.40 26.56
CA LYS A 248 3.83 18.73 25.95
C LYS A 248 5.18 19.46 25.94
N GLY A 249 5.57 20.01 24.79
CA GLY A 249 6.84 20.75 24.63
C GLY A 249 8.11 19.88 24.59
N ASN A 250 8.00 18.56 24.68
CA ASN A 250 9.14 17.65 24.64
C ASN A 250 9.54 17.28 23.21
N PHE A 251 9.89 18.30 22.44
CA PHE A 251 10.40 18.15 21.08
C PHE A 251 11.49 19.18 20.75
N ASP A 252 12.33 18.84 19.78
CA ASP A 252 13.28 19.77 19.16
C ASP A 252 12.93 19.92 17.68
N ILE A 253 12.88 21.16 17.18
CA ILE A 253 12.56 21.42 15.77
C ILE A 253 13.82 21.16 14.93
N VAL A 254 13.78 20.12 14.11
CA VAL A 254 14.91 19.70 13.27
C VAL A 254 14.79 20.15 11.81
N GLY A 255 13.67 20.78 11.46
CA GLY A 255 13.39 21.23 10.09
C GLY A 255 12.84 20.13 9.18
N ILE A 256 12.41 20.54 7.99
CA ILE A 256 11.83 19.63 6.98
C ILE A 256 12.96 18.87 6.29
N ARG A 257 12.79 17.55 6.13
CA ARG A 257 13.75 16.70 5.42
C ARG A 257 13.58 16.82 3.90
N PRO A 258 14.62 16.55 3.11
CA PRO A 258 14.52 16.53 1.64
C PRO A 258 13.34 15.69 1.13
N GLY A 259 12.52 16.29 0.26
CA GLY A 259 11.38 15.62 -0.36
C GLY A 259 10.16 15.39 0.56
N GLU A 260 10.17 15.89 1.80
CA GLU A 260 9.04 15.72 2.73
C GLU A 260 7.97 16.81 2.56
N LYS A 261 6.71 16.39 2.41
CA LYS A 261 5.57 17.33 2.39
C LYS A 261 5.15 17.70 3.81
N ILE A 262 4.60 18.90 4.00
CA ILE A 262 3.94 19.29 5.25
C ILE A 262 2.64 18.49 5.40
N HIS A 263 1.83 18.42 4.34
CA HIS A 263 0.56 17.68 4.31
C HIS A 263 0.55 16.68 3.16
N GLU A 264 -0.14 15.57 3.36
CA GLU A 264 -0.26 14.51 2.36
C GLU A 264 -1.61 14.62 1.65
N VAL A 265 -1.61 14.32 0.36
CA VAL A 265 -2.82 14.27 -0.48
C VAL A 265 -3.08 12.81 -0.83
N MET A 266 -4.33 12.38 -0.79
CA MET A 266 -4.75 11.04 -1.19
C MET A 266 -5.49 11.04 -2.53
N ILE A 267 -6.25 12.12 -2.78
CA ILE A 267 -6.98 12.38 -4.02
C ILE A 267 -6.73 13.85 -4.39
N PRO A 268 -5.94 14.12 -5.45
CA PRO A 268 -5.80 15.47 -6.01
C PRO A 268 -7.14 16.05 -6.44
N ARG A 269 -7.24 17.38 -6.42
CA ARG A 269 -8.46 18.09 -6.85
C ARG A 269 -8.88 17.70 -8.27
N GLU A 270 -7.92 17.50 -9.16
CA GLU A 270 -8.10 17.18 -10.57
C GLU A 270 -8.63 15.75 -10.78
N GLU A 271 -8.36 14.82 -9.86
CA GLU A 271 -8.86 13.44 -9.93
C GLU A 271 -10.25 13.27 -9.28
N SER A 272 -10.69 14.25 -8.48
CA SER A 272 -11.85 14.13 -7.58
C SER A 272 -13.18 13.86 -8.29
N LEU A 273 -13.42 14.45 -9.47
CA LEU A 273 -14.66 14.26 -10.23
C LEU A 273 -14.77 12.85 -10.85
N ASN A 274 -13.66 12.11 -10.89
CA ASN A 274 -13.65 10.71 -11.33
C ASN A 274 -13.93 9.73 -10.19
N CYS A 275 -14.13 10.23 -8.96
CA CYS A 275 -14.32 9.39 -7.79
C CYS A 275 -15.77 8.89 -7.63
N ILE A 276 -15.88 7.70 -7.05
CA ILE A 276 -17.10 7.18 -6.43
C ILE A 276 -16.87 7.14 -4.92
N ASP A 277 -17.76 7.76 -4.15
CA ASP A 277 -17.80 7.67 -2.69
C ASP A 277 -18.59 6.43 -2.24
N MET A 278 -17.89 5.48 -1.62
CA MET A 278 -18.43 4.23 -1.10
C MET A 278 -18.81 4.30 0.40
N LYS A 279 -18.85 5.50 0.97
CA LYS A 279 -18.98 5.84 2.41
C LYS A 279 -17.70 5.60 3.21
N ASP A 280 -17.11 4.42 3.15
CA ASP A 280 -15.90 4.03 3.89
C ASP A 280 -14.59 4.21 3.10
N HIS A 281 -14.69 4.32 1.78
CA HIS A 281 -13.57 4.58 0.88
C HIS A 281 -14.03 5.34 -0.37
N TYR A 282 -13.06 5.82 -1.15
CA TYR A 282 -13.26 6.32 -2.49
C TYR A 282 -12.68 5.33 -3.50
N ILE A 283 -13.23 5.36 -4.71
CA ILE A 283 -12.69 4.66 -5.88
C ILE A 283 -12.43 5.72 -6.95
N ILE A 284 -11.16 5.98 -7.27
CA ILE A 284 -10.79 6.82 -8.42
C ILE A 284 -10.90 5.96 -9.68
N GLN A 285 -11.71 6.42 -10.63
CA GLN A 285 -11.91 5.73 -11.90
C GLN A 285 -10.91 6.22 -12.96
N PRO A 286 -10.47 5.34 -13.87
CA PRO A 286 -9.75 5.76 -15.07
C PRO A 286 -10.60 6.69 -15.95
N MET A 287 -9.92 7.62 -16.62
CA MET A 287 -10.53 8.52 -17.61
C MET A 287 -10.40 7.99 -19.06
N PHE A 288 -10.00 6.74 -19.24
CA PHE A 288 -9.76 6.16 -20.56
C PHE A 288 -11.04 5.64 -21.21
N SER A 289 -11.12 5.69 -22.54
CA SER A 289 -12.29 5.24 -23.32
C SER A 289 -12.65 3.77 -23.14
N TRP A 290 -11.66 2.91 -22.84
CA TRP A 290 -11.88 1.48 -22.57
C TRP A 290 -12.49 1.19 -21.19
N TRP A 291 -12.61 2.20 -20.33
CA TRP A 291 -13.12 2.02 -18.96
C TRP A 291 -14.60 1.61 -18.95
N ASN A 292 -14.88 0.44 -18.36
CA ASN A 292 -16.24 -0.09 -18.26
C ASN A 292 -16.89 0.20 -16.89
N THR A 293 -17.51 1.37 -16.77
CA THR A 293 -18.23 1.76 -15.54
C THR A 293 -19.39 0.82 -15.19
N LYS A 294 -20.03 0.16 -16.18
CA LYS A 294 -21.15 -0.77 -15.93
C LYS A 294 -20.68 -2.00 -15.15
N GLN A 295 -19.51 -2.55 -15.52
CA GLN A 295 -18.92 -3.69 -14.82
C GLN A 295 -18.56 -3.34 -13.37
N LEU A 296 -17.99 -2.16 -13.14
CA LEU A 296 -17.72 -1.68 -11.78
C LEU A 296 -19.01 -1.56 -10.97
N LYS A 297 -20.05 -0.92 -11.50
CA LYS A 297 -21.35 -0.81 -10.82
C LYS A 297 -21.91 -2.17 -10.42
N LYS A 298 -21.83 -3.18 -11.31
CA LYS A 298 -22.25 -4.56 -11.01
C LYS A 298 -21.44 -5.17 -9.86
N ASN A 299 -20.11 -5.06 -9.89
CA ASN A 299 -19.24 -5.58 -8.83
C ASN A 299 -19.51 -4.90 -7.47
N LEU A 300 -19.80 -3.60 -7.50
CA LEU A 300 -20.17 -2.83 -6.31
C LEU A 300 -21.64 -3.00 -5.89
N LYS A 301 -22.43 -3.83 -6.58
CA LYS A 301 -23.88 -4.02 -6.36
C LYS A 301 -24.66 -2.70 -6.40
N ASN A 302 -24.32 -1.83 -7.35
CA ASN A 302 -24.87 -0.48 -7.52
C ASN A 302 -24.76 0.42 -6.29
N LYS A 303 -23.82 0.14 -5.39
CA LYS A 303 -23.50 1.01 -4.24
C LYS A 303 -22.51 2.09 -4.66
N GLY A 304 -22.54 3.19 -3.92
CA GLY A 304 -21.64 4.34 -4.08
C GLY A 304 -22.33 5.54 -4.74
N LYS A 305 -21.80 6.73 -4.47
CA LYS A 305 -22.27 7.99 -5.05
C LYS A 305 -21.15 8.60 -5.90
N ARG A 306 -21.44 8.98 -7.14
CA ARG A 306 -20.48 9.73 -7.96
C ARG A 306 -20.26 11.10 -7.32
N ILE A 307 -19.02 11.54 -7.29
CA ILE A 307 -18.68 12.90 -6.89
C ILE A 307 -19.06 13.86 -8.02
N THR A 308 -19.81 14.91 -7.69
CA THR A 308 -20.29 15.93 -8.64
C THR A 308 -19.62 17.29 -8.45
N GLU A 309 -18.99 17.52 -7.30
CA GLU A 309 -18.28 18.74 -6.97
C GLU A 309 -16.81 18.43 -6.71
N SER A 310 -15.92 19.29 -7.20
CA SER A 310 -14.49 19.08 -7.02
C SER A 310 -14.10 19.26 -5.55
N PHE A 311 -13.23 18.38 -5.05
CA PHE A 311 -12.68 18.45 -3.70
C PHE A 311 -11.25 17.93 -3.70
N GLU A 312 -10.47 18.28 -2.68
CA GLU A 312 -9.16 17.66 -2.45
C GLU A 312 -9.20 16.83 -1.17
N TYR A 313 -8.73 15.59 -1.23
CA TYR A 313 -8.62 14.77 -0.03
C TYR A 313 -7.20 14.87 0.57
N ALA A 314 -6.98 15.89 1.38
CA ALA A 314 -5.70 16.18 2.02
C ALA A 314 -5.73 15.98 3.55
N SER A 315 -4.57 15.71 4.15
CA SER A 315 -4.49 15.35 5.57
C SER A 315 -4.79 16.52 6.50
N ASN A 316 -4.58 17.76 6.06
CA ASN A 316 -4.83 19.00 6.82
C ASN A 316 -6.28 19.50 6.74
N THR A 317 -7.03 19.13 5.69
CA THR A 317 -8.43 19.53 5.51
C THR A 317 -9.41 18.37 5.74
N ASN A 318 -8.89 17.24 6.24
CA ASN A 318 -9.69 16.05 6.52
C ASN A 318 -10.78 16.34 7.57
N LYS A 319 -11.91 15.64 7.49
CA LYS A 319 -13.00 15.75 8.48
C LYS A 319 -12.80 14.85 9.70
N LYS A 320 -11.93 13.84 9.59
CA LYS A 320 -11.68 12.83 10.65
C LYS A 320 -10.28 13.00 11.21
N TRP A 321 -10.18 13.28 12.50
CA TRP A 321 -8.92 13.46 13.23
C TRP A 321 -8.88 12.53 14.43
N PHE A 322 -7.72 11.94 14.70
CA PHE A 322 -7.55 11.24 15.96
C PHE A 322 -7.48 12.26 17.10
N LYS A 323 -8.34 12.09 18.10
CA LYS A 323 -8.22 12.78 19.39
C LYS A 323 -7.17 12.08 20.24
N GLU A 324 -6.67 12.77 21.26
CA GLU A 324 -5.65 12.26 22.19
C GLU A 324 -5.92 10.82 22.68
N LYS A 325 -7.14 10.55 23.18
CA LYS A 325 -7.56 9.21 23.64
C LYS A 325 -7.44 8.14 22.53
N GLU A 326 -7.71 8.51 21.29
CA GLU A 326 -7.63 7.61 20.14
C GLU A 326 -6.18 7.39 19.70
N ILE A 327 -5.31 8.42 19.80
CA ILE A 327 -3.86 8.29 19.60
C ILE A 327 -3.28 7.34 20.66
N ILE A 328 -3.65 7.50 21.93
CA ILE A 328 -3.22 6.59 23.01
C ILE A 328 -3.64 5.15 22.71
N LYS A 329 -4.90 4.93 22.32
CA LYS A 329 -5.40 3.60 21.94
C LYS A 329 -4.63 3.02 20.76
N LEU A 330 -4.30 3.85 19.76
CA LEU A 330 -3.50 3.47 18.62
C LEU A 330 -2.10 3.01 19.04
N LEU A 331 -1.43 3.78 19.90
CA LEU A 331 -0.08 3.49 20.38
C LEU A 331 0.00 2.23 21.26
N LYS A 332 -1.04 1.95 22.05
CA LYS A 332 -1.17 0.73 22.87
C LYS A 332 -1.40 -0.54 22.05
N SER A 333 -1.87 -0.43 20.81
CA SER A 333 -2.11 -1.56 19.91
C SER A 333 -0.86 -2.07 19.17
N ILE A 334 0.30 -1.47 19.48
CA ILE A 334 1.59 -1.63 18.78
C ILE A 334 2.65 -2.01 19.80
#